data_AF-A0A2X3CKI9-F1
#
_entry.id   AF-A0A2X3CKI9-F1
#
_cell.length_a   1.000
_cell.length_b   1.000
_cell.length_c   1.000
_cell.angle_alpha   90.00
_cell.angle_beta   90.00
_cell.angle_gamma   90.00
#
_symmetry.space_group_name_H-M   'P 1'
#
loop_
_entity.id
_entity.type
_entity.pdbx_description
1 polymer ?
#
loop_
_entity_poly.entity_id
_entity_poly.type
_entity_poly.pdbx_seq_one_letter_code
_entity_poly.pdbx_strand_id
1 'polypeptide(L)' 'MTNFLFNIKNHYLRVAIAELVDEAMKAAGRPHYQFFQQWDAGSMAQADVIFTEMVAGEWYLCQDLFSMPRNNIRFLFSGQ' A
#
# COMPACT_ATOMS: atom_id res chain seq x y z
N MET A 1 10.40 -9.71 -5.42
CA MET A 1 8.94 -9.61 -5.63
C MET A 1 8.48 -8.42 -4.81
N THR A 2 7.84 -7.42 -5.43
CA THR A 2 7.36 -6.22 -4.71
C THR A 2 5.91 -6.43 -4.29
N ASN A 3 5.62 -6.21 -3.02
CA ASN A 3 4.34 -6.50 -2.41
C ASN A 3 3.59 -5.22 -2.10
N PHE A 4 2.45 -5.03 -2.75
CA PHE A 4 1.58 -3.87 -2.56
C PHE A 4 0.35 -4.28 -1.75
N LEU A 5 0.05 -3.59 -0.66
CA LEU A 5 -1.14 -3.82 0.16
C LEU A 5 -2.12 -2.65 -0.01
N PHE A 6 -3.37 -2.97 -0.31
CA PHE A 6 -4.46 -2.00 -0.40
C PHE A 6 -5.41 -2.11 0.79
N ASN A 7 -5.45 -1.05 1.59
CA ASN A 7 -6.40 -0.81 2.66
C ASN A 7 -7.26 0.42 2.37
N ILE A 8 -7.93 0.39 1.22
CA ILE A 8 -8.77 1.47 0.70
C ILE A 8 -10.21 0.95 0.66
N LYS A 9 -11.15 1.60 1.36
CA LYS A 9 -12.55 1.16 1.40
C LYS A 9 -13.24 1.40 0.06
N ASN A 10 -12.88 2.47 -0.66
CA ASN A 10 -13.43 2.73 -1.98
C ASN A 10 -12.89 1.73 -3.02
N HIS A 11 -13.78 0.87 -3.52
CA HIS A 11 -13.45 -0.17 -4.50
C HIS A 11 -12.91 0.42 -5.82
N TYR A 12 -13.53 1.48 -6.34
CA TYR A 12 -13.12 2.10 -7.60
C TYR A 12 -11.73 2.72 -7.48
N LEU A 13 -11.45 3.40 -6.37
CA LEU A 13 -10.12 3.96 -6.10
C LEU A 13 -9.06 2.86 -5.99
N ARG A 14 -9.39 1.74 -5.34
CA ARG A 14 -8.49 0.58 -5.24
C ARG A 14 -8.12 0.02 -6.60
N VAL A 15 -9.10 -0.18 -7.50
CA VAL A 15 -8.86 -0.69 -8.85
C VAL A 15 -8.03 0.30 -9.66
N ALA A 16 -8.37 1.59 -9.63
CA ALA A 16 -7.64 2.62 -10.36
C ALA A 16 -6.16 2.71 -9.94
N ILE A 17 -5.85 2.60 -8.65
CA ILE A 17 -4.47 2.59 -8.18
C ILE A 17 -3.76 1.28 -8.57
N ALA A 18 -4.44 0.14 -8.51
CA ALA A 18 -3.85 -1.13 -8.94
C ALA A 18 -3.48 -1.11 -10.44
N GLU A 19 -4.33 -0.55 -11.30
CA GLU A 19 -4.04 -0.35 -12.73
C GLU A 19 -2.86 0.60 -12.94
N LEU A 20 -2.83 1.74 -12.23
CA LEU A 20 -1.71 2.68 -12.31
C LEU A 20 -0.37 2.05 -11.88
N VAL A 21 -0.39 1.25 -10.82
CA VAL A 21 0.81 0.54 -10.35
C VAL A 21 1.23 -0.53 -11.37
N ASP A 22 0.27 -1.27 -11.93
CA ASP A 22 0.52 -2.27 -12.96
C ASP A 22 1.21 -1.66 -14.20
N GLU A 23 0.70 -0.55 -14.71
CA GLU A 23 1.29 0.20 -15.82
C GLU A 23 2.71 0.69 -15.49
N ALA A 24 2.90 1.30 -14.32
CA ALA A 24 4.19 1.82 -13.88
C ALA A 24 5.24 0.71 -13.72
N MET A 25 4.85 -0.43 -13.15
CA MET A 25 5.75 -1.58 -12.95
C MET A 25 6.14 -2.23 -14.28
N LYS A 26 5.20 -2.35 -15.23
CA LYS A 26 5.47 -2.81 -16.59
C LYS A 26 6.42 -1.87 -17.33
N ALA A 27 6.15 -0.55 -17.29
CA ALA A 27 7.02 0.45 -17.92
C ALA A 27 8.43 0.46 -17.33
N ALA A 28 8.58 0.17 -16.03
CA ALA A 28 9.86 0.06 -15.35
C ALA A 28 10.61 -1.27 -15.58
N GLY A 29 10.04 -2.20 -16.35
CA GLY A 29 10.63 -3.54 -16.56
C GLY A 29 10.66 -4.39 -15.29
N ARG A 30 9.72 -4.17 -14.36
CA ARG A 30 9.63 -4.87 -13.06
C ARG A 30 8.36 -5.74 -12.99
N PRO A 31 8.29 -6.86 -13.72
CA PRO A 31 7.07 -7.67 -13.80
C PRO A 31 6.77 -8.53 -12.56
N HIS A 32 7.61 -8.47 -11.52
CA HIS A 32 7.49 -9.35 -10.35
C HIS A 32 6.94 -8.58 -9.14
N TYR A 33 5.63 -8.43 -9.11
CA TYR A 33 4.87 -7.84 -8.00
C TYR A 33 3.57 -8.59 -7.75
N GLN A 34 3.00 -8.36 -6.57
CA GLN A 34 1.68 -8.88 -6.19
C GLN A 34 0.90 -7.84 -5.41
N PHE A 35 -0.43 -7.96 -5.48
CA PHE A 35 -1.37 -7.11 -4.77
C PHE A 35 -2.07 -7.91 -3.67
N PHE A 36 -1.95 -7.44 -2.43
CA PHE A 36 -2.74 -7.87 -1.31
C PHE A 36 -3.93 -6.93 -1.14
N GLN A 37 -5.14 -7.48 -1.10
CA GLN A 37 -6.36 -6.69 -0.87
C GLN A 37 -6.93 -6.87 0.53
N GLN A 38 -6.43 -7.85 1.29
CA GLN A 38 -6.90 -8.14 2.63
C GLN A 38 -5.89 -7.60 3.64
N TRP A 39 -6.39 -6.81 4.58
CA TRP A 39 -5.62 -6.28 5.69
C TRP A 39 -5.56 -7.32 6.82
N ASP A 40 -4.41 -7.99 6.95
CA ASP A 40 -4.11 -8.89 8.05
C ASP A 40 -2.63 -8.74 8.45
N ALA A 41 -2.27 -9.26 9.64
CA ALA A 41 -0.92 -9.11 10.17
C ALA A 41 0.15 -9.74 9.26
N GLY A 42 -0.19 -10.81 8.53
CA GLY A 42 0.70 -11.46 7.58
C GLY A 42 0.92 -10.63 6.33
N SER A 43 -0.15 -10.10 5.72
CA SER A 43 -0.06 -9.24 4.54
C SER A 43 0.66 -7.93 4.84
N MET A 44 0.46 -7.35 6.02
CA MET A 44 1.21 -6.18 6.49
C MET A 44 2.70 -6.45 6.66
N ALA A 45 3.07 -7.58 7.28
CA ALA A 45 4.48 -7.93 7.49
C ALA A 45 5.23 -8.22 6.19
N GLN A 46 4.49 -8.58 5.13
CA GLN A 46 5.03 -8.87 3.81
C GLN A 46 4.97 -7.67 2.85
N ALA A 47 4.21 -6.62 3.16
CA ALA A 47 4.04 -5.48 2.27
C ALA A 47 5.32 -4.61 2.20
N ASP A 48 5.72 -4.29 0.97
CA ASP A 48 6.76 -3.30 0.70
C ASP A 48 6.15 -1.90 0.57
N VAL A 49 4.90 -1.80 0.09
CA VAL A 49 4.17 -0.54 -0.10
C VAL A 49 2.74 -0.74 0.38
N ILE A 50 2.21 0.24 1.13
CA ILE A 50 0.86 0.20 1.68
C ILE A 50 0.09 1.43 1.20
N PHE A 51 -0.98 1.19 0.46
CA PHE A 51 -1.98 2.20 0.13
C PHE A 51 -3.11 2.10 1.14
N THR A 52 -3.34 3.16 1.92
CA THR A 52 -4.41 3.17 2.93
C THR A 52 -5.16 4.48 2.86
N GLU A 53 -6.48 4.41 2.96
CA GLU A 53 -7.28 5.59 3.28
C GLU A 53 -7.01 5.92 4.76
N MET A 54 -6.74 7.20 5.07
CA MET A 54 -6.70 7.70 6.44
C MET A 54 -7.55 8.94 6.54
N VAL A 55 -8.28 9.08 7.64
CA VAL A 55 -8.99 10.31 7.97
C VAL A 55 -7.99 11.30 8.59
N ALA A 56 -8.19 12.61 8.37
CA ALA A 56 -7.43 13.65 9.04
C ALA A 56 -7.45 13.42 10.57
N GLY A 57 -6.27 13.22 11.16
CA GLY A 57 -6.12 12.88 12.58
C GLY A 57 -5.59 11.48 12.85
N GLU A 58 -5.80 10.48 11.98
CA GLU A 58 -5.42 9.06 12.23
C GLU A 58 -3.92 8.76 12.09
N TRP A 59 -3.09 9.79 11.96
CA TRP A 59 -1.65 9.69 11.66
C TRP A 59 -0.86 8.98 12.79
N TYR A 60 -1.39 9.01 14.01
CA TYR A 60 -0.81 8.35 15.18
C TYR A 60 -0.90 6.82 15.12
N LEU A 61 -1.84 6.24 14.36
CA LEU A 61 -2.00 4.78 14.27
C LEU A 61 -0.90 4.12 13.44
N CYS A 62 -0.18 4.88 12.61
CA CYS A 62 0.92 4.36 11.81
C CYS A 62 2.29 4.54 12.49
N GLN A 63 2.37 5.23 13.63
CA GLN A 63 3.63 5.56 14.29
C GLN A 63 4.41 4.32 14.75
N ASP A 64 3.72 3.31 15.26
CA ASP A 64 4.32 2.03 15.66
C ASP A 64 4.86 1.24 14.45
N LEU A 65 4.19 1.34 13.30
CA LEU A 65 4.63 0.73 12.04
C LEU A 65 5.89 1.41 11.48
N PHE A 66 6.00 2.73 11.61
CA PHE A 66 7.18 3.51 11.21
C PHE A 66 8.40 3.30 12.12
N SER A 67 8.18 2.86 13.38
CA SER A 67 9.25 2.59 14.33
C SER A 67 10.01 1.28 14.06
N MET A 68 9.48 0.42 13.17
CA MET A 68 10.14 -0.85 12.83
C MET A 68 11.28 -0.64 11.81
N PRO A 69 12.42 -1.36 11.92
CA PRO A 69 13.62 -1.11 11.11
C PRO A 69 13.47 -1.45 9.61
N ARG A 70 12.29 -1.83 9.12
CA ARG A 70 12.04 -2.16 7.72
C ARG A 70 11.74 -0.90 6.91
N ASN A 71 12.83 -0.33 6.41
CA ASN A 71 12.98 1.02 5.88
C ASN A 71 12.31 1.34 4.53
N ASN A 72 11.27 0.63 4.06
CA ASN A 72 10.74 0.88 2.71
C ASN A 72 9.21 1.02 2.60
N ILE A 73 8.48 1.02 3.71
CA ILE A 73 7.01 1.17 3.65
C ILE A 73 6.67 2.60 3.24
N ARG A 74 6.27 2.78 1.97
CA ARG A 74 5.73 4.05 1.46
C ARG A 74 4.22 4.05 1.61
N PHE A 75 3.72 5.05 2.34
CA PHE A 75 2.29 5.29 2.49
C PHE A 75 1.88 6.43 1.56
N LEU A 76 0.83 6.19 0.78
CA LEU A 76 0.16 7.23 -0.02
C LEU A 76 -1.23 7.47 0.57
N PHE A 77 -1.45 8.70 1.02
CA PHE A 77 -2.72 9.14 1.62
C PHE A 77 -3.57 9.86 0.58
N SER A 78 -4.80 9.39 0.42
CA SER A 78 -5.86 10.11 -0.29
C SER A 78 -6.71 10.82 0.75
N GLY A 79 -6.55 12.14 0.92
CA GLY A 79 -7.45 12.95 1.72
C GLY A 79 -8.76 13.22 0.97
N GLN A 80 -9.89 13.19 1.68
CA GLN A 80 -11.03 14.05 1.35
C GLN A 80 -10.79 15.42 1.95
#